data_AF-A0A7Z9UV77-F1
#
_entry.id   AF-A0A7Z9UV77-F1
#
_cell.length_a   1.000
_cell.length_b   1.000
_cell.length_c   1.000
_cell.angle_alpha   90.00
_cell.angle_beta   90.00
_cell.angle_gamma   90.00
#
_symmetry.space_group_name_H-M   'P 1'
#
loop_
_entity.id
_entity.type
_entity.pdbx_description
1 polymer ?
#
loop_
_entity_poly.entity_id
_entity_poly.type
_entity_poly.pdbx_seq_one_letter_code
_entity_poly.pdbx_strand_id
1 'polypeptide(L)'
;MTIINTKALSNQQIDAYNQNGYLIIRNLLSSDEIVELRGIVQQQVQHNSYPSSLKYPKSGKYTISGNKLAEPGLSPIAEHPTIVETVECLLDQQAYLTAYVAYLRTPGDKGSGAHCDYKRWRPVGSSVNWLFSIIPLTDFDLEYGPFLVAPGSHKLTQVIDQQTRILDLTRPDIAQLAPFIDLELKAGDLLLANQHTWHKAPAGTSTQDRCGIFNKYCAINTPPAAGYYPYNNAALNALSDAGKRLIPICFDRSITTTRLLIDCISDQESKFLLLYDKENDLWELPGGIGWEEEDLVGWDVGSRIGSLQVLVETQLGISIPWMSYIADVEKEEGVCRVYGYLDRYNSFDSSIKGRIHYGWFTESQLQHMLGENSYVCRAIHSWKRDDIIRGKGKACRQHKQQFD
;
A
#
# COMPACT_ATOMS: atom_id res chain seq x y z
N MET A 1 10.12 -19.79 13.05
CA MET A 1 10.36 -18.49 13.68
C MET A 1 11.68 -17.95 13.13
N THR A 2 11.60 -17.01 12.21
CA THR A 2 12.79 -16.34 11.67
C THR A 2 13.20 -15.28 12.68
N ILE A 3 14.46 -15.31 13.11
CA ILE A 3 15.00 -14.40 14.12
C ILE A 3 14.99 -12.99 13.53
N ILE A 4 14.07 -12.13 13.99
CA ILE A 4 14.18 -10.68 13.77
C ILE A 4 15.41 -10.25 14.55
N ASN A 5 16.39 -9.64 13.88
CA ASN A 5 17.54 -9.09 14.56
C ASN A 5 17.13 -7.80 15.30
N THR A 6 16.58 -7.97 16.51
CA THR A 6 15.99 -6.90 17.35
C THR A 6 17.00 -5.87 17.87
N LYS A 7 18.21 -5.81 17.31
CA LYS A 7 19.31 -4.92 17.72
C LYS A 7 19.72 -3.88 16.67
N ALA A 8 18.95 -3.70 15.59
CA ALA A 8 19.25 -2.70 14.57
C ALA A 8 19.18 -1.26 15.11
N LEU A 9 18.28 -1.01 16.08
CA LEU A 9 18.07 0.29 16.70
C LEU A 9 18.25 0.21 18.22
N SER A 10 18.74 1.28 18.83
CA SER A 10 18.74 1.47 20.28
C SER A 10 17.32 1.77 20.79
N ASN A 11 17.06 1.46 22.06
CA ASN A 11 15.79 1.81 22.71
C ASN A 11 15.50 3.31 22.60
N GLN A 12 16.51 4.18 22.72
CA GLN A 12 16.36 5.62 22.58
C GLN A 12 15.86 6.02 21.18
N GLN A 13 16.33 5.35 20.12
CA GLN A 13 15.86 5.61 18.76
C GLN A 13 14.42 5.12 18.55
N ILE A 14 14.08 3.96 19.11
CA ILE A 14 12.72 3.42 19.08
C ILE A 14 11.76 4.36 19.83
N ASP A 15 12.14 4.81 21.03
CA ASP A 15 11.36 5.75 21.82
C ASP A 15 11.18 7.09 21.09
N ALA A 16 12.23 7.60 20.44
CA ALA A 16 12.17 8.80 19.63
C ALA A 16 11.20 8.64 18.44
N TYR A 17 11.22 7.49 17.75
CA TYR A 17 10.28 7.19 16.68
C TYR A 17 8.84 7.12 17.19
N ASN A 18 8.61 6.40 18.30
CA ASN A 18 7.29 6.28 18.92
C ASN A 18 6.77 7.64 19.41
N GLN A 19 7.66 8.49 19.92
CA GLN A 19 7.32 9.83 20.38
C GLN A 19 6.96 10.76 19.22
N ASN A 20 7.81 10.82 18.19
CA ASN A 20 7.80 11.86 17.17
C ASN A 20 7.17 11.43 15.83
N GLY A 21 7.04 10.13 15.58
CA GLY A 21 6.52 9.57 14.33
C GLY A 21 7.56 9.47 13.22
N TYR A 22 8.84 9.74 13.54
CA TYR A 22 9.94 9.63 12.61
C TYR A 22 11.28 9.36 13.31
N LEU A 23 12.25 8.85 12.55
CA LEU A 23 13.62 8.59 12.96
C LEU A 23 14.58 8.94 11.82
N ILE A 24 15.73 9.51 12.15
CA ILE A 24 16.79 9.83 11.17
C ILE A 24 18.01 8.96 11.46
N ILE A 25 18.55 8.32 10.42
CA ILE A 25 19.86 7.67 10.41
C ILE A 25 20.76 8.50 9.51
N ARG A 26 21.83 9.05 10.08
CA ARG A 26 22.72 9.98 9.39
C ARG A 26 23.77 9.24 8.57
N ASN A 27 24.14 9.79 7.42
CA ASN A 27 25.21 9.28 6.55
C ASN A 27 25.03 7.78 6.20
N LEU A 28 23.82 7.39 5.78
CA LEU A 28 23.56 6.04 5.28
C LEU A 28 24.40 5.76 4.02
N LEU A 29 24.40 6.70 3.08
CA LEU A 29 25.12 6.58 1.81
C LEU A 29 26.41 7.40 1.82
N SER A 30 27.44 6.87 1.16
CA SER A 30 28.65 7.62 0.85
C SER A 30 28.43 8.63 -0.27
N SER A 31 29.34 9.61 -0.39
CA SER A 31 29.29 10.62 -1.47
C SER A 31 29.26 10.01 -2.87
N ASP A 32 30.00 8.91 -3.09
CA ASP A 32 30.07 8.25 -4.40
C ASP A 32 28.74 7.57 -4.74
N GLU A 33 28.13 6.86 -3.77
CA GLU A 33 26.79 6.26 -3.92
C GLU A 33 25.72 7.32 -4.18
N ILE A 34 25.78 8.47 -3.50
CA ILE A 34 24.87 9.59 -3.71
C ILE A 34 24.98 10.11 -5.15
N VAL A 35 26.20 10.34 -5.64
CA VAL A 35 26.46 10.86 -7.00
C VAL A 35 25.99 9.85 -8.05
N GLU A 36 26.32 8.58 -7.88
CA GLU A 36 25.92 7.52 -8.80
C GLU A 36 24.40 7.39 -8.88
N LEU A 37 23.73 7.21 -7.75
CA LEU A 37 22.29 7.00 -7.71
C LEU A 37 21.52 8.23 -8.21
N ARG A 38 22.00 9.44 -7.88
CA ARG A 38 21.45 10.69 -8.44
C ARG A 38 21.59 10.73 -9.96
N GLY A 39 22.76 10.35 -10.49
CA GLY A 39 23.01 10.26 -11.93
C GLY A 39 22.05 9.29 -12.63
N ILE A 40 21.82 8.12 -12.04
CA ILE A 40 20.86 7.12 -12.56
C ILE A 40 19.45 7.72 -12.58
N VAL A 41 18.99 8.36 -11.50
CA VAL A 41 17.66 9.01 -11.47
C VAL A 41 17.56 10.11 -12.54
N GLN A 42 18.59 10.96 -12.69
CA GLN A 42 18.63 12.02 -13.69
C GLN A 42 18.61 11.49 -15.13
N GLN A 43 19.21 10.33 -15.39
CA GLN A 43 19.09 9.65 -16.68
C GLN A 43 17.66 9.12 -16.88
N GLN A 44 17.14 8.40 -15.88
CA GLN A 44 15.84 7.74 -15.97
C GLN A 44 14.68 8.70 -16.15
N VAL A 45 14.72 9.90 -15.56
CA VAL A 45 13.63 10.88 -15.71
C VAL A 45 13.45 11.41 -17.13
N GLN A 46 14.47 11.29 -17.98
CA GLN A 46 14.43 11.75 -19.37
C GLN A 46 13.49 10.90 -20.23
N HIS A 47 13.34 9.61 -19.92
CA HIS A 47 12.59 8.66 -20.74
C HIS A 47 11.54 7.84 -19.96
N ASN A 48 11.72 7.64 -18.66
CA ASN A 48 10.94 6.70 -17.84
C ASN A 48 10.16 7.39 -16.71
N SER A 49 9.88 8.68 -16.77
CA SER A 49 9.15 9.39 -15.71
C SER A 49 7.63 9.44 -15.89
N TYR A 50 6.92 9.45 -14.76
CA TYR A 50 5.54 9.89 -14.64
C TYR A 50 5.48 11.35 -14.14
N PRO A 51 4.51 12.17 -14.59
CA PRO A 51 3.54 11.86 -15.64
C PRO A 51 4.20 11.89 -17.03
N SER A 52 3.76 11.00 -17.94
CA SER A 52 4.35 10.87 -19.27
C SER A 52 4.21 12.13 -20.15
N SER A 53 3.25 13.00 -19.80
CA SER A 53 2.99 14.30 -20.44
C SER A 53 4.01 15.37 -20.06
N LEU A 54 4.70 15.23 -18.92
CA LEU A 54 5.76 16.15 -18.49
C LEU A 54 7.09 15.67 -19.06
N LYS A 55 7.77 16.52 -19.83
CA LYS A 55 9.06 16.21 -20.48
C LYS A 55 10.18 16.98 -19.82
N TYR A 56 11.18 16.27 -19.32
CA TYR A 56 12.40 16.85 -18.77
C TYR A 56 13.12 17.72 -19.83
N PRO A 57 13.66 18.90 -19.49
CA PRO A 57 13.82 19.49 -18.15
C PRO A 57 12.74 20.52 -17.78
N LYS A 58 11.50 20.42 -18.30
CA LYS A 58 10.44 21.36 -17.92
C LYS A 58 10.23 21.38 -16.41
N SER A 59 9.80 22.52 -15.89
CA SER A 59 9.50 22.68 -14.46
C SER A 59 8.41 21.71 -14.01
N GLY A 60 8.67 20.95 -12.94
CA GLY A 60 7.71 20.05 -12.33
C GLY A 60 8.33 18.86 -11.59
N LYS A 61 7.46 17.93 -11.19
CA LYS A 61 7.81 16.71 -10.46
C LYS A 61 7.81 15.49 -11.39
N TYR A 62 8.97 14.87 -11.51
CA TYR A 62 9.20 13.62 -12.21
C TYR A 62 9.23 12.45 -11.22
N THR A 63 8.57 11.36 -11.58
CA THR A 63 8.45 10.17 -10.73
C THR A 63 8.91 8.93 -11.48
N ILE A 64 9.95 8.26 -10.98
CA ILE A 64 10.30 6.88 -11.34
C ILE A 64 9.68 6.00 -10.27
N SER A 65 8.86 5.01 -10.64
CA SER A 65 8.12 4.24 -9.63
C SER A 65 7.81 2.81 -10.06
N GLY A 66 7.46 1.99 -9.07
CA GLY A 66 6.95 0.64 -9.26
C GLY A 66 7.96 -0.25 -9.95
N ASN A 67 7.57 -0.84 -11.09
CA ASN A 67 8.40 -1.80 -11.85
C ASN A 67 9.68 -1.19 -12.44
N LYS A 68 9.82 0.14 -12.44
CA LYS A 68 11.07 0.82 -12.82
C LYS A 68 12.20 0.61 -11.81
N LEU A 69 11.91 0.01 -10.65
CA LEU A 69 12.93 -0.60 -9.78
C LEU A 69 13.89 -1.50 -10.58
N ALA A 70 13.40 -2.15 -11.64
CA ALA A 70 14.20 -3.06 -12.47
C ALA A 70 15.29 -2.37 -13.32
N GLU A 71 15.28 -1.04 -13.40
CA GLU A 71 16.31 -0.31 -14.13
C GLU A 71 17.68 -0.48 -13.44
N PRO A 72 18.77 -0.65 -14.21
CA PRO A 72 20.09 -0.90 -13.65
C PRO A 72 20.50 0.11 -12.57
N GLY A 73 20.91 -0.41 -11.41
CA GLY A 73 21.37 0.37 -10.26
C GLY A 73 20.27 0.99 -9.38
N LEU A 74 18.98 0.86 -9.73
CA LEU A 74 17.88 1.37 -8.90
C LEU A 74 17.42 0.40 -7.81
N SER A 75 17.51 -0.91 -8.03
CA SER A 75 17.04 -1.92 -7.08
C SER A 75 17.83 -2.02 -5.77
N PRO A 76 19.17 -1.85 -5.71
CA PRO A 76 19.93 -2.12 -4.49
C PRO A 76 19.49 -1.27 -3.29
N ILE A 77 19.08 -0.02 -3.52
CA ILE A 77 18.63 0.87 -2.45
C ILE A 77 17.31 0.40 -1.81
N ALA A 78 16.49 -0.38 -2.51
CA ALA A 78 15.25 -0.91 -1.96
C ALA A 78 15.46 -2.10 -1.01
N GLU A 79 16.62 -2.76 -1.09
CA GLU A 79 16.99 -3.91 -0.26
C GLU A 79 18.23 -3.65 0.61
N HIS A 80 18.63 -2.38 0.74
CA HIS A 80 19.79 -2.00 1.55
C HIS A 80 19.65 -2.54 2.99
N PRO A 81 20.61 -3.32 3.52
CA PRO A 81 20.47 -4.02 4.80
C PRO A 81 20.06 -3.09 5.95
N THR A 82 20.74 -1.96 6.14
CA THR A 82 20.39 -0.98 7.18
C THR A 82 18.96 -0.46 7.04
N ILE A 83 18.45 -0.26 5.82
CA ILE A 83 17.06 0.19 5.61
C ILE A 83 16.11 -0.93 6.05
N VAL A 84 16.27 -2.12 5.49
CA VAL A 84 15.36 -3.24 5.76
C VAL A 84 15.37 -3.61 7.23
N GLU A 85 16.52 -3.71 7.87
CA GLU A 85 16.64 -4.06 9.29
C GLU A 85 15.99 -3.02 10.21
N THR A 86 16.15 -1.73 9.91
CA THR A 86 15.58 -0.65 10.74
C THR A 86 14.08 -0.49 10.49
N VAL A 87 13.62 -0.67 9.25
CA VAL A 87 12.19 -0.78 8.89
C VAL A 87 11.54 -1.91 9.68
N GLU A 88 12.12 -3.12 9.64
CA GLU A 88 11.57 -4.30 10.30
C GLU A 88 11.59 -4.18 11.82
N CYS A 89 12.62 -3.54 12.37
CA CYS A 89 12.70 -3.20 13.78
C CYS A 89 11.57 -2.23 14.21
N LEU A 90 11.25 -1.22 13.40
CA LEU A 90 10.19 -0.25 13.72
C LEU A 90 8.78 -0.78 13.46
N LEU A 91 8.63 -1.71 12.52
CA LEU A 91 7.36 -2.39 12.25
C LEU A 91 7.07 -3.56 13.21
N ASP A 92 8.07 -3.98 13.98
CA ASP A 92 8.07 -5.20 14.81
C ASP A 92 7.69 -6.46 14.03
N GLN A 93 8.11 -6.50 12.76
CA GLN A 93 7.78 -7.56 11.83
C GLN A 93 8.67 -7.46 10.59
N GLN A 94 8.85 -8.57 9.88
CA GLN A 94 9.35 -8.54 8.51
C GLN A 94 8.55 -7.59 7.63
N ALA A 95 9.20 -7.08 6.60
CA ALA A 95 8.63 -6.08 5.72
C ALA A 95 8.46 -6.57 4.28
N TYR A 96 7.42 -6.05 3.62
CA TYR A 96 7.27 -6.07 2.17
C TYR A 96 7.42 -4.67 1.60
N LEU A 97 8.09 -4.55 0.45
CA LEU A 97 8.15 -3.34 -0.35
C LEU A 97 6.80 -3.13 -1.04
N THR A 98 6.08 -2.10 -0.64
CA THR A 98 4.78 -1.73 -1.24
C THR A 98 4.94 -0.67 -2.32
N ALA A 99 6.01 0.12 -2.25
CA ALA A 99 6.33 1.12 -3.26
C ALA A 99 7.84 1.29 -3.43
N TYR A 100 8.29 1.28 -4.68
CA TYR A 100 9.54 1.89 -5.07
C TYR A 100 9.24 3.22 -5.72
N VAL A 101 9.91 4.29 -5.28
CA VAL A 101 9.74 5.61 -5.87
C VAL A 101 11.04 6.39 -5.84
N ALA A 102 11.44 7.01 -6.94
CA ALA A 102 12.40 8.11 -6.97
C ALA A 102 11.71 9.37 -7.47
N TYR A 103 11.93 10.48 -6.76
CA TYR A 103 11.43 11.79 -7.16
C TYR A 103 12.58 12.69 -7.58
N LEU A 104 12.37 13.37 -8.71
CA LEU A 104 13.17 14.50 -9.14
C LEU A 104 12.25 15.70 -9.35
N ARG A 105 12.54 16.80 -8.68
CA ARG A 105 11.84 18.08 -8.86
C ARG A 105 12.79 19.06 -9.52
N THR A 106 12.43 19.53 -10.71
CA THR A 106 13.19 20.55 -11.42
C THR A 106 12.91 21.93 -10.82
N PRO A 107 13.80 22.92 -11.05
CA PRO A 107 13.56 24.31 -10.64
C PRO A 107 12.19 24.84 -11.08
N GLY A 108 11.55 25.60 -10.19
CA GLY A 108 10.20 26.15 -10.39
C GLY A 108 9.05 25.20 -10.00
N ASP A 109 9.33 23.95 -9.62
CA ASP A 109 8.33 23.09 -8.99
C ASP A 109 7.79 23.72 -7.71
N LYS A 110 6.47 23.64 -7.50
CA LYS A 110 5.78 24.34 -6.39
C LYS A 110 5.86 23.60 -5.05
N GLY A 111 6.50 22.44 -5.00
CA GLY A 111 6.52 21.62 -3.79
C GLY A 111 5.21 20.85 -3.59
N SER A 112 4.89 20.53 -2.34
CA SER A 112 3.67 19.82 -1.95
C SER A 112 3.18 20.30 -0.59
N GLY A 113 1.87 20.46 -0.47
CA GLY A 113 1.20 20.88 0.77
C GLY A 113 1.23 19.82 1.86
N ALA A 114 0.75 20.20 3.04
CA ALA A 114 0.71 19.32 4.21
C ALA A 114 -0.24 18.13 3.99
N HIS A 115 0.27 16.92 4.23
CA HIS A 115 -0.50 15.67 4.19
C HIS A 115 0.17 14.58 5.01
N CYS A 116 -0.58 13.52 5.34
CA CYS A 116 -0.02 12.20 5.63
C CYS A 116 -0.29 11.26 4.46
N ASP A 117 0.47 10.17 4.37
CA ASP A 117 0.46 9.26 3.23
C ASP A 117 -0.44 8.03 3.38
N TYR A 118 -1.05 7.84 4.56
CA TYR A 118 -2.10 6.84 4.71
C TYR A 118 -3.31 7.21 3.83
N LYS A 119 -3.64 6.33 2.88
CA LYS A 119 -4.73 6.49 1.90
C LYS A 119 -5.40 5.13 1.67
N ARG A 120 -6.63 4.95 2.14
CA ARG A 120 -7.36 3.66 2.09
C ARG A 120 -7.67 3.13 0.69
N TRP A 121 -7.56 3.96 -0.33
CA TRP A 121 -7.85 3.59 -1.72
C TRP A 121 -6.60 3.24 -2.53
N ARG A 122 -5.40 3.37 -1.94
CA ARG A 122 -4.12 3.24 -2.63
C ARG A 122 -3.44 1.93 -2.28
N PRO A 123 -3.01 1.11 -3.27
CA PRO A 123 -2.17 -0.06 -3.01
C PRO A 123 -0.96 0.27 -2.11
N VAL A 124 -0.25 1.37 -2.40
CA VAL A 124 0.96 1.74 -1.66
C VAL A 124 0.73 2.37 -0.28
N GLY A 125 -0.52 2.63 0.13
CA GLY A 125 -0.81 3.47 1.30
C GLY A 125 -1.96 3.00 2.18
N SER A 126 -2.54 1.83 1.91
CA SER A 126 -3.74 1.32 2.58
C SER A 126 -3.47 0.20 3.61
N SER A 127 -2.21 -0.17 3.83
CA SER A 127 -1.84 -1.01 4.98
C SER A 127 -2.05 -0.23 6.27
N VAL A 128 -2.33 -0.93 7.37
CA VAL A 128 -2.51 -0.33 8.70
C VAL A 128 -1.22 -0.31 9.53
N ASN A 129 -0.15 -0.97 9.08
CA ASN A 129 1.17 -0.89 9.69
C ASN A 129 2.25 -0.83 8.61
N TRP A 130 2.56 0.38 8.16
CA TRP A 130 3.60 0.65 7.19
C TRP A 130 4.31 1.96 7.53
N LEU A 131 5.51 2.12 6.97
CA LEU A 131 6.29 3.33 7.09
C LEU A 131 6.99 3.65 5.78
N PHE A 132 7.41 4.90 5.67
CA PHE A 132 8.03 5.45 4.49
C PHE A 132 9.53 5.73 4.74
N SER A 133 10.45 5.24 3.90
CA SER A 133 11.89 5.51 3.94
C SER A 133 12.33 6.56 2.91
N ILE A 134 12.77 7.73 3.37
CA ILE A 134 13.20 8.84 2.53
C ILE A 134 14.71 8.95 2.54
N ILE A 135 15.31 8.98 1.35
CA ILE A 135 16.76 9.13 1.18
C ILE A 135 17.00 10.33 0.27
N PRO A 136 17.42 11.48 0.81
CA PRO A 136 17.80 12.62 0.01
C PRO A 136 19.04 12.30 -0.84
N LEU A 137 18.99 12.60 -2.14
CA LEU A 137 20.15 12.54 -3.05
C LEU A 137 20.70 13.94 -3.38
N THR A 138 20.03 14.96 -2.82
CA THR A 138 20.49 16.32 -2.60
C THR A 138 20.12 16.68 -1.17
N ASP A 139 20.74 17.69 -0.59
CA ASP A 139 20.27 18.23 0.69
C ASP A 139 18.78 18.61 0.57
N PHE A 140 18.00 18.33 1.60
CA PHE A 140 16.61 18.82 1.72
C PHE A 140 16.62 20.01 2.67
N ASP A 141 17.22 21.10 2.21
CA ASP A 141 17.34 22.38 2.92
C ASP A 141 16.47 23.46 2.24
N LEU A 142 16.62 24.71 2.69
CA LEU A 142 15.89 25.85 2.11
C LEU A 142 16.22 26.09 0.63
N GLU A 143 17.42 25.72 0.17
CA GLU A 143 17.81 25.93 -1.22
C GLU A 143 17.11 24.94 -2.14
N TYR A 144 17.20 23.64 -1.87
CA TYR A 144 16.56 22.62 -2.71
C TYR A 144 15.07 22.46 -2.42
N GLY A 145 14.64 22.79 -1.21
CA GLY A 145 13.29 22.58 -0.69
C GLY A 145 13.31 21.56 0.45
N PRO A 146 12.98 21.96 1.69
CA PRO A 146 13.11 21.09 2.84
C PRO A 146 12.02 20.01 2.85
N PHE A 147 12.24 18.98 3.66
CA PHE A 147 11.20 18.02 4.01
C PHE A 147 10.79 18.25 5.46
N LEU A 148 9.65 18.93 5.63
CA LEU A 148 9.20 19.37 6.93
C LEU A 148 8.21 18.36 7.50
N VAL A 149 8.31 18.07 8.80
CA VAL A 149 7.43 17.14 9.51
C VAL A 149 6.73 17.84 10.66
N ALA A 150 5.53 17.39 11.01
CA ALA A 150 4.84 17.77 12.25
C ALA A 150 5.05 16.65 13.29
N PRO A 151 5.97 16.81 14.26
CA PRO A 151 6.28 15.75 15.23
C PRO A 151 5.05 15.34 16.04
N GLY A 152 4.89 14.04 16.27
CA GLY A 152 3.78 13.47 17.06
C GLY A 152 2.44 13.39 16.31
N SER A 153 2.35 13.92 15.09
CA SER A 153 1.11 13.94 14.30
C SER A 153 0.57 12.56 13.94
N HIS A 154 1.42 11.52 13.95
CA HIS A 154 0.99 10.13 13.75
C HIS A 154 0.01 9.65 14.82
N LYS A 155 0.01 10.26 16.01
CA LYS A 155 -0.88 9.93 17.14
C LYS A 155 -2.28 10.54 17.02
N LEU A 156 -2.49 11.44 16.06
CA LEU A 156 -3.80 12.07 15.82
C LEU A 156 -4.80 11.11 15.16
N THR A 157 -4.30 10.04 14.54
CA THR A 157 -5.12 8.94 14.02
C THR A 157 -5.09 7.80 15.03
N GLN A 158 -6.26 7.27 15.39
CA GLN A 158 -6.38 6.19 16.36
C GLN A 158 -7.23 5.06 15.79
N VAL A 159 -6.92 3.83 16.18
CA VAL A 159 -7.78 2.66 15.90
C VAL A 159 -9.07 2.79 16.72
N ILE A 160 -10.22 2.66 16.08
CA ILE A 160 -11.54 2.84 16.71
C ILE A 160 -11.86 1.69 17.68
N ASP A 161 -11.56 0.46 17.29
CA ASP A 161 -11.76 -0.75 18.08
C ASP A 161 -10.53 -1.65 17.90
N GLN A 162 -9.83 -1.94 19.00
CA GLN A 162 -8.61 -2.77 18.98
C GLN A 162 -8.93 -4.27 19.00
N GLN A 163 -10.18 -4.65 19.32
CA GLN A 163 -10.59 -6.04 19.45
C GLN A 163 -11.17 -6.60 18.13
N THR A 164 -11.38 -5.76 17.12
CA THR A 164 -11.86 -6.19 15.81
C THR A 164 -10.74 -6.78 14.95
N ARG A 165 -11.06 -7.84 14.19
CA ARG A 165 -10.16 -8.42 13.18
C ARG A 165 -9.89 -7.48 12.00
N ILE A 166 -10.82 -6.58 11.71
CA ILE A 166 -10.70 -5.59 10.62
C ILE A 166 -10.69 -4.19 11.25
N LEU A 167 -9.55 -3.52 11.19
CA LEU A 167 -9.32 -2.23 11.83
C LEU A 167 -9.95 -1.09 11.04
N ASP A 168 -10.53 -0.16 11.79
CA ASP A 168 -10.96 1.15 11.33
C ASP A 168 -10.25 2.23 12.15
N LEU A 169 -10.15 3.43 11.61
CA LEU A 169 -9.34 4.52 12.12
C LEU A 169 -10.16 5.80 12.19
N THR A 170 -9.91 6.61 13.22
CA THR A 170 -10.49 7.95 13.35
C THR A 170 -9.92 8.91 12.31
N ARG A 171 -10.69 9.96 11.97
CA ARG A 171 -10.17 11.10 11.22
C ARG A 171 -9.20 11.89 12.11
N PRO A 172 -7.97 12.22 11.65
CA PRO A 172 -7.08 13.07 12.42
C PRO A 172 -7.63 14.50 12.52
N ASP A 173 -7.57 15.08 13.72
CA ASP A 173 -7.88 16.49 13.94
C ASP A 173 -6.69 17.38 13.52
N ILE A 174 -6.79 17.96 12.33
CA ILE A 174 -5.73 18.78 11.72
C ILE A 174 -5.43 20.03 12.57
N ALA A 175 -6.39 20.52 13.37
CA ALA A 175 -6.17 21.68 14.23
C ALA A 175 -5.16 21.40 15.36
N GLN A 176 -4.90 20.12 15.66
CA GLN A 176 -3.94 19.69 16.69
C GLN A 176 -2.53 19.41 16.13
N LEU A 177 -2.28 19.69 14.85
CA LEU A 177 -0.94 19.53 14.28
C LEU A 177 0.05 20.45 14.99
N ALA A 178 1.15 19.86 15.46
CA ALA A 178 2.32 20.61 15.87
C ALA A 178 2.87 21.45 14.71
N PRO A 179 3.61 22.55 14.99
CA PRO A 179 4.34 23.27 13.97
C PRO A 179 5.24 22.34 13.15
N PHE A 180 5.27 22.56 11.84
CA PHE A 180 6.16 21.82 10.95
C PHE A 180 7.60 22.28 11.18
N ILE A 181 8.50 21.34 11.46
CA ILE A 181 9.93 21.60 11.68
C ILE A 181 10.76 21.07 10.52
N ASP A 182 11.91 21.71 10.29
CA ASP A 182 12.94 21.19 9.41
C ASP A 182 13.79 20.15 10.16
N LEU A 183 14.04 19.03 9.50
CA LEU A 183 14.87 17.95 10.02
C LEU A 183 16.34 18.09 9.61
N GLU A 184 16.63 19.09 8.78
CA GLU A 184 17.96 19.38 8.24
C GLU A 184 18.57 18.13 7.60
N LEU A 185 17.79 17.47 6.75
CA LEU A 185 18.22 16.24 6.10
C LEU A 185 19.29 16.53 5.04
N LYS A 186 20.40 15.80 5.13
CA LYS A 186 21.52 15.87 4.20
C LYS A 186 21.44 14.78 3.15
N ALA A 187 22.08 15.01 2.01
CA ALA A 187 22.24 13.97 1.01
C ALA A 187 22.88 12.72 1.65
N GLY A 188 22.28 11.56 1.40
CA GLY A 188 22.71 10.29 1.98
C GLY A 188 22.19 9.99 3.38
N ASP A 189 21.40 10.87 4.01
CA ASP A 189 20.65 10.49 5.22
C ASP A 189 19.49 9.53 4.90
N LEU A 190 19.00 8.84 5.91
CA LEU A 190 17.76 8.07 5.87
C LEU A 190 16.77 8.61 6.90
N LEU A 191 15.60 9.03 6.43
CA LEU A 191 14.45 9.34 7.27
C LEU A 191 13.43 8.21 7.19
N LEU A 192 13.08 7.61 8.33
CA LEU A 192 11.97 6.67 8.46
C LEU A 192 10.79 7.43 9.08
N ALA A 193 9.65 7.48 8.40
CA ALA A 193 8.46 8.19 8.86
C ALA A 193 7.23 7.28 8.88
N ASN A 194 6.49 7.29 9.98
CA ASN A 194 5.25 6.54 10.13
C ASN A 194 4.19 6.96 9.09
N GLN A 195 3.35 6.03 8.62
CA GLN A 195 2.27 6.27 7.65
C GLN A 195 1.34 7.47 7.99
N HIS A 196 1.17 7.78 9.29
CA HIS A 196 0.32 8.85 9.78
C HIS A 196 1.07 10.15 10.07
N THR A 197 2.40 10.18 9.94
CA THR A 197 3.19 11.39 10.16
C THR A 197 2.91 12.41 9.06
N TRP A 198 2.37 13.55 9.47
CA TRP A 198 2.12 14.68 8.59
C TRP A 198 3.42 15.35 8.21
N HIS A 199 3.54 15.64 6.91
CA HIS A 199 4.72 16.27 6.33
C HIS A 199 4.33 17.22 5.20
N LYS A 200 5.24 18.12 4.83
CA LYS A 200 5.13 19.01 3.67
C LYS A 200 6.51 19.23 3.06
N ALA A 201 6.54 19.44 1.74
CA ALA A 201 7.79 19.65 1.01
C ALA A 201 7.65 20.92 0.17
N PRO A 202 7.86 22.11 0.75
CA PRO A 202 7.75 23.36 0.01
C PRO A 202 8.82 23.44 -1.09
N ALA A 203 8.59 24.33 -2.06
CA ALA A 203 9.57 24.64 -3.09
C ALA A 203 10.84 25.26 -2.49
N GLY A 204 11.99 24.97 -3.10
CA GLY A 204 13.24 25.66 -2.85
C GLY A 204 13.50 26.79 -3.83
N THR A 205 14.68 27.40 -3.72
CA THR A 205 15.19 28.46 -4.61
C THR A 205 16.29 27.98 -5.57
N SER A 206 16.71 26.71 -5.49
CA SER A 206 17.82 26.19 -6.28
C SER A 206 17.54 26.26 -7.77
N THR A 207 18.63 26.40 -8.54
CA THR A 207 18.64 26.23 -10.00
C THR A 207 18.97 24.80 -10.42
N GLN A 208 19.17 23.90 -9.45
CA GLN A 208 19.46 22.49 -9.66
C GLN A 208 18.26 21.62 -9.28
N ASP A 209 18.26 20.38 -9.78
CA ASP A 209 17.22 19.40 -9.46
C ASP A 209 17.32 18.94 -8.00
N ARG A 210 16.19 18.87 -7.31
CA ARG A 210 16.06 18.21 -6.00
C ARG A 210 15.71 16.74 -6.22
N CYS A 211 16.53 15.83 -5.69
CA CYS A 211 16.40 14.40 -5.95
C CYS A 211 16.31 13.58 -4.65
N GLY A 212 15.54 12.49 -4.65
CA GLY A 212 15.55 11.54 -3.55
C GLY A 212 14.78 10.25 -3.83
N ILE A 213 15.02 9.23 -3.02
CA ILE A 213 14.32 7.94 -3.03
C ILE A 213 13.26 7.93 -1.93
N PHE A 214 12.08 7.40 -2.28
CA PHE A 214 10.85 7.47 -1.52
C PHE A 214 10.16 6.07 -1.45
N ASN A 215 10.82 5.08 -0.84
CA ASN A 215 10.33 3.70 -0.78
C ASN A 215 9.43 3.41 0.42
N LYS A 216 8.38 2.61 0.24
CA LYS A 216 7.39 2.30 1.29
C LYS A 216 7.41 0.83 1.64
N TYR A 217 7.32 0.54 2.93
CA TYR A 217 7.37 -0.82 3.44
C TYR A 217 6.24 -1.08 4.45
N CYS A 218 5.53 -2.20 4.31
CA CYS A 218 4.50 -2.62 5.25
C CYS A 218 4.89 -3.92 5.96
N ALA A 219 4.38 -4.12 7.18
CA ALA A 219 4.57 -5.38 7.89
C ALA A 219 3.86 -6.52 7.15
N ILE A 220 4.50 -7.70 7.05
CA ILE A 220 3.96 -8.83 6.26
C ILE A 220 2.57 -9.30 6.71
N ASN A 221 2.24 -9.08 7.99
CA ASN A 221 0.96 -9.44 8.58
C ASN A 221 -0.11 -8.35 8.46
N THR A 222 0.19 -7.24 7.77
CA THR A 222 -0.74 -6.13 7.52
C THR A 222 -0.82 -5.80 6.04
N PRO A 223 -1.42 -6.68 5.21
CA PRO A 223 -1.52 -6.44 3.79
C PRO A 223 -2.27 -5.12 3.51
N PRO A 224 -1.90 -4.37 2.45
CA PRO A 224 -2.65 -3.19 2.05
C PRO A 224 -4.10 -3.52 1.75
N ALA A 225 -5.04 -2.77 2.32
CA ALA A 225 -6.46 -3.07 2.17
C ALA A 225 -6.94 -2.99 0.71
N ALA A 226 -6.33 -2.13 -0.11
CA ALA A 226 -6.58 -2.02 -1.55
C ALA A 226 -5.85 -3.08 -2.41
N GLY A 227 -5.06 -3.95 -1.78
CA GLY A 227 -4.21 -4.95 -2.42
C GLY A 227 -2.81 -4.42 -2.73
N TYR A 228 -1.87 -5.34 -2.98
CA TYR A 228 -0.49 -4.97 -3.31
C TYR A 228 -0.39 -4.31 -4.69
N TYR A 229 0.59 -3.43 -4.85
CA TYR A 229 1.01 -2.96 -6.16
C TYR A 229 1.53 -4.15 -6.99
N PRO A 230 1.13 -4.31 -8.27
CA PRO A 230 1.50 -5.45 -9.10
C PRO A 230 2.94 -5.32 -9.61
N TYR A 231 3.89 -5.79 -8.80
CA TYR A 231 5.27 -5.95 -9.25
C TYR A 231 5.37 -7.09 -10.28
N ASN A 232 6.22 -6.90 -11.28
CA ASN A 232 6.44 -7.85 -12.37
C ASN A 232 7.75 -8.65 -12.18
N ASN A 233 7.98 -9.65 -13.03
CA ASN A 233 9.15 -10.51 -12.91
C ASN A 233 10.47 -9.75 -13.11
N ALA A 234 10.48 -8.67 -13.91
CA ALA A 234 11.67 -7.84 -14.05
C ALA A 234 12.04 -7.15 -12.73
N ALA A 235 11.05 -6.61 -12.00
CA ALA A 235 11.25 -6.01 -10.69
C ALA A 235 11.72 -7.03 -9.64
N LEU A 236 11.10 -8.22 -9.62
CA LEU A 236 11.50 -9.30 -8.71
C LEU A 236 12.93 -9.79 -8.99
N ASN A 237 13.29 -9.95 -10.27
CA ASN A 237 14.61 -10.45 -10.68
C ASN A 237 15.72 -9.40 -10.55
N ALA A 238 15.38 -8.12 -10.41
CA ALA A 238 16.35 -7.06 -10.15
C ALA A 238 16.82 -7.03 -8.69
N LEU A 239 16.10 -7.66 -7.77
CA LEU A 239 16.52 -7.83 -6.38
C LEU A 239 17.46 -9.02 -6.22
N SER A 240 18.31 -8.97 -5.20
CA SER A 240 19.09 -10.13 -4.78
C SER A 240 18.20 -11.31 -4.38
N ASP A 241 18.77 -12.52 -4.36
CA ASP A 241 18.01 -13.71 -3.91
C ASP A 241 17.46 -13.56 -2.49
N ALA A 242 18.17 -12.86 -1.61
CA ALA A 242 17.70 -12.54 -0.26
C ALA A 242 16.59 -11.48 -0.27
N GLY A 243 16.69 -10.48 -1.15
CA GLY A 243 15.73 -9.37 -1.25
C GLY A 243 14.42 -9.72 -1.94
N LYS A 244 14.37 -10.80 -2.76
CA LYS A 244 13.13 -11.27 -3.39
C LYS A 244 11.96 -11.44 -2.42
N ARG A 245 12.24 -11.73 -1.13
CA ARG A 245 11.22 -11.80 -0.07
C ARG A 245 10.44 -10.49 0.13
N LEU A 246 11.00 -9.34 -0.27
CA LEU A 246 10.36 -8.02 -0.12
C LEU A 246 9.18 -7.85 -1.08
N ILE A 247 9.12 -8.62 -2.17
CA ILE A 247 8.02 -8.60 -3.13
C ILE A 247 7.18 -9.87 -2.92
N PRO A 248 6.07 -9.81 -2.16
CA PRO A 248 5.30 -11.01 -1.79
C PRO A 248 4.47 -11.58 -2.94
N ILE A 249 4.07 -10.70 -3.85
CA ILE A 249 3.18 -11.02 -4.95
C ILE A 249 3.83 -10.46 -6.22
N CYS A 250 4.03 -11.33 -7.19
CA CYS A 250 4.66 -11.01 -8.46
C CYS A 250 3.90 -11.71 -9.59
N PHE A 251 3.49 -10.95 -10.60
CA PHE A 251 2.88 -11.49 -11.81
C PHE A 251 3.08 -10.52 -12.98
N ASP A 252 3.28 -11.05 -14.19
CA ASP A 252 3.37 -10.23 -15.41
C ASP A 252 1.99 -9.97 -16.04
N ARG A 253 0.98 -10.74 -15.63
CA ARG A 253 -0.40 -10.64 -16.14
C ARG A 253 -1.15 -9.48 -15.49
N SER A 254 -2.10 -8.89 -16.21
CA SER A 254 -2.96 -7.86 -15.64
C SER A 254 -4.00 -8.43 -14.68
N ILE A 255 -4.42 -7.62 -13.70
CA ILE A 255 -5.58 -7.93 -12.86
C ILE A 255 -6.84 -7.65 -13.68
N THR A 256 -7.48 -8.71 -14.18
CA THR A 256 -8.62 -8.65 -15.11
C THR A 256 -9.96 -8.89 -14.42
N THR A 257 -9.95 -9.65 -13.33
CA THR A 257 -11.18 -9.99 -12.58
C THR A 257 -11.03 -9.68 -11.11
N THR A 258 -12.18 -9.52 -10.45
CA THR A 258 -12.24 -9.31 -9.02
C THR A 258 -13.45 -9.99 -8.39
N ARG A 259 -13.29 -10.43 -7.15
CA ARG A 259 -14.28 -11.24 -6.42
C ARG A 259 -14.38 -10.79 -4.96
N LEU A 260 -15.58 -10.84 -4.39
CA LEU A 260 -15.86 -10.49 -3.01
C LEU A 260 -16.25 -11.73 -2.20
N LEU A 261 -15.48 -12.03 -1.18
CA LEU A 261 -15.84 -12.95 -0.11
C LEU A 261 -16.65 -12.19 0.94
N ILE A 262 -17.94 -12.50 1.05
CA ILE A 262 -18.83 -11.95 2.08
C ILE A 262 -18.92 -12.97 3.21
N ASP A 263 -18.36 -12.62 4.36
CA ASP A 263 -18.40 -13.40 5.60
C ASP A 263 -19.53 -12.87 6.48
N CYS A 264 -20.58 -13.66 6.65
CA CYS A 264 -21.68 -13.37 7.57
C CYS A 264 -21.56 -14.29 8.79
N ILE A 265 -21.52 -13.70 9.97
CA ILE A 265 -21.48 -14.45 11.23
C ILE A 265 -22.92 -14.60 11.73
N SER A 266 -23.49 -15.80 11.58
CA SER A 266 -24.78 -16.19 12.17
C SER A 266 -24.55 -17.31 13.17
N ASP A 267 -25.11 -17.19 14.37
CA ASP A 267 -25.13 -18.29 15.37
C ASP A 267 -23.75 -18.91 15.68
N GLN A 268 -22.70 -18.08 15.76
CA GLN A 268 -21.30 -18.46 16.02
C GLN A 268 -20.58 -19.23 14.90
N GLU A 269 -21.18 -19.38 13.72
CA GLU A 269 -20.54 -19.97 12.55
C GLU A 269 -20.49 -18.98 11.36
N SER A 270 -19.33 -18.85 10.71
CA SER A 270 -19.20 -18.07 9.48
C SER A 270 -19.88 -18.80 8.32
N LYS A 271 -20.75 -18.08 7.61
CA LYS A 271 -21.31 -18.49 6.32
C LYS A 271 -20.85 -17.53 5.23
N PHE A 272 -20.63 -18.09 4.04
CA PHE A 272 -20.11 -17.36 2.89
C PHE A 272 -21.10 -17.40 1.74
N LEU A 273 -21.35 -16.23 1.14
CA LEU A 273 -22.25 -16.10 0.00
C LEU A 273 -21.56 -16.50 -1.30
N LEU A 274 -22.15 -17.44 -2.03
CA LEU A 274 -21.79 -17.74 -3.41
C LEU A 274 -23.00 -17.56 -4.33
N LEU A 275 -22.72 -17.22 -5.59
CA LEU A 275 -23.68 -17.13 -6.68
C LEU A 275 -23.49 -18.34 -7.60
N TYR A 276 -24.61 -18.89 -8.06
CA TYR A 276 -24.61 -19.97 -9.03
C TYR A 276 -24.64 -19.40 -10.44
N ASP A 277 -23.55 -19.63 -11.16
CA ASP A 277 -23.41 -19.34 -12.57
C ASP A 277 -24.03 -20.48 -13.38
N LYS A 278 -25.18 -20.19 -14.01
CA LYS A 278 -25.92 -21.16 -14.84
C LYS A 278 -25.23 -21.47 -16.16
N GLU A 279 -24.43 -20.54 -16.68
CA GLU A 279 -23.77 -20.73 -17.99
C GLU A 279 -22.63 -21.73 -17.86
N ASN A 280 -21.90 -21.67 -16.75
CA ASN A 280 -20.75 -22.52 -16.48
C ASN A 280 -21.02 -23.66 -15.46
N ASP A 281 -22.26 -23.79 -15.00
CA ASP A 281 -22.71 -24.77 -14.00
C ASP A 281 -21.81 -24.82 -12.74
N LEU A 282 -21.54 -23.67 -12.15
CA LEU A 282 -20.60 -23.55 -11.03
C LEU A 282 -21.01 -22.52 -9.99
N TRP A 283 -20.45 -22.66 -8.78
CA TRP A 283 -20.61 -21.71 -7.69
C TRP A 283 -19.39 -20.80 -7.58
N GLU A 284 -19.61 -19.49 -7.53
CA GLU A 284 -18.57 -18.48 -7.48
C GLU A 284 -18.85 -17.38 -6.45
N LEU A 285 -17.79 -16.71 -6.00
CA LEU A 285 -17.94 -15.48 -5.23
C LEU A 285 -18.57 -14.37 -6.10
N PRO A 286 -19.37 -13.45 -5.52
CA PRO A 286 -19.82 -12.25 -6.23
C PRO A 286 -18.66 -11.46 -6.85
N GLY A 287 -18.90 -10.81 -7.99
CA GLY A 287 -17.90 -10.07 -8.73
C GLY A 287 -17.90 -10.40 -10.23
N GLY A 288 -16.82 -10.04 -10.93
CA GLY A 288 -16.75 -10.14 -12.39
C GLY A 288 -15.45 -9.61 -12.97
N ILE A 289 -15.53 -9.16 -14.22
CA ILE A 289 -14.46 -8.39 -14.88
C ILE A 289 -14.36 -7.03 -14.18
N GLY A 290 -13.19 -6.73 -13.61
CA GLY A 290 -12.95 -5.51 -12.85
C GLY A 290 -12.12 -4.51 -13.63
N TRP A 291 -12.34 -3.22 -13.38
CA TRP A 291 -11.54 -2.13 -13.93
C TRP A 291 -10.82 -1.34 -12.83
N GLU A 292 -9.79 -0.59 -13.23
CA GLU A 292 -9.06 0.34 -12.37
C GLU A 292 -9.78 1.71 -12.33
N GLU A 293 -9.83 2.34 -11.16
CA GLU A 293 -10.17 3.76 -11.05
C GLU A 293 -8.89 4.59 -11.25
N GLU A 294 -8.52 4.86 -12.50
CA GLU A 294 -7.26 5.53 -12.87
C GLU A 294 -7.21 7.01 -12.41
N ASP A 295 -8.38 7.63 -12.27
CA ASP A 295 -8.51 8.98 -11.75
C ASP A 295 -8.01 9.04 -10.29
N LEU A 296 -7.07 9.95 -10.02
CA LEU A 296 -6.47 10.24 -8.70
C LEU A 296 -5.41 9.25 -8.19
N VAL A 297 -5.12 8.15 -8.87
CA VAL A 297 -4.10 7.16 -8.42
C VAL A 297 -2.74 7.32 -9.10
N GLY A 298 -2.70 7.95 -10.27
CA GLY A 298 -1.47 8.25 -11.00
C GLY A 298 -0.74 6.98 -11.43
N TRP A 299 0.41 6.68 -10.83
CA TRP A 299 1.19 5.47 -11.11
C TRP A 299 0.84 4.28 -10.19
N ASP A 300 0.12 4.53 -9.10
CA ASP A 300 -0.19 3.54 -8.06
C ASP A 300 -1.50 2.81 -8.38
N VAL A 301 -1.45 2.09 -9.49
CA VAL A 301 -2.56 1.28 -9.99
C VAL A 301 -2.54 -0.11 -9.35
N GLY A 302 -3.70 -0.73 -9.23
CA GLY A 302 -3.90 -2.11 -8.79
C GLY A 302 -5.19 -2.31 -8.01
N SER A 303 -5.85 -1.24 -7.57
CA SER A 303 -7.07 -1.36 -6.77
C SER A 303 -8.25 -1.79 -7.66
N ARG A 304 -9.10 -2.64 -7.11
CA ARG A 304 -10.37 -3.08 -7.74
C ARG A 304 -11.57 -2.83 -6.84
N ILE A 305 -11.38 -2.07 -5.76
CA ILE A 305 -12.45 -1.82 -4.77
C ILE A 305 -13.64 -1.11 -5.43
N GLY A 306 -13.39 -0.05 -6.20
CA GLY A 306 -14.46 0.72 -6.81
C GLY A 306 -15.26 -0.05 -7.86
N SER A 307 -14.60 -0.90 -8.65
CA SER A 307 -15.28 -1.76 -9.63
C SER A 307 -16.03 -2.91 -8.96
N LEU A 308 -15.44 -3.55 -7.95
CA LEU A 308 -16.11 -4.61 -7.20
C LEU A 308 -17.35 -4.10 -6.45
N GLN A 309 -17.32 -2.88 -5.91
CA GLN A 309 -18.53 -2.26 -5.34
C GLN A 309 -19.67 -2.17 -6.36
N VAL A 310 -19.40 -1.69 -7.58
CA VAL A 310 -20.42 -1.56 -8.64
C VAL A 310 -20.93 -2.93 -9.09
N LEU A 311 -20.03 -3.90 -9.25
CA LEU A 311 -20.39 -5.26 -9.66
C LEU A 311 -21.30 -5.92 -8.62
N VAL A 312 -20.94 -5.83 -7.33
CA VAL A 312 -21.73 -6.40 -6.24
C VAL A 312 -23.06 -5.67 -6.06
N GLU A 313 -23.10 -4.35 -6.21
CA GLU A 313 -24.35 -3.59 -6.18
C GLU A 313 -25.26 -3.96 -7.34
N THR A 314 -24.72 -4.16 -8.54
CA THR A 314 -25.47 -4.58 -9.73
C THR A 314 -26.01 -6.00 -9.58
N GLN A 315 -25.17 -6.92 -9.08
CA GLN A 315 -25.56 -8.31 -8.87
C GLN A 315 -26.55 -8.41 -7.72
N LEU A 316 -26.20 -7.96 -6.51
CA LEU A 316 -26.97 -8.27 -5.30
C LEU A 316 -27.96 -7.17 -4.91
N GLY A 317 -27.83 -5.96 -5.45
CA GLY A 317 -28.60 -4.79 -4.98
C GLY A 317 -28.11 -4.25 -3.64
N ILE A 318 -26.87 -4.56 -3.25
CA ILE A 318 -26.31 -4.24 -1.93
C ILE A 318 -25.07 -3.37 -2.05
N SER A 319 -25.02 -2.31 -1.25
CA SER A 319 -23.86 -1.42 -1.16
C SER A 319 -22.82 -1.96 -0.17
N ILE A 320 -21.58 -2.07 -0.62
CA ILE A 320 -20.44 -2.52 0.20
C ILE A 320 -19.59 -1.30 0.60
N PRO A 321 -19.60 -0.86 1.88
CA PRO A 321 -18.99 0.42 2.28
C PRO A 321 -17.46 0.40 2.33
N TRP A 322 -16.86 -0.78 2.43
CA TRP A 322 -15.42 -1.02 2.48
C TRP A 322 -15.15 -2.48 2.12
N MET A 323 -13.90 -2.81 1.78
CA MET A 323 -13.45 -4.19 1.65
C MET A 323 -11.95 -4.27 1.97
N SER A 324 -11.44 -5.48 2.23
CA SER A 324 -10.01 -5.69 2.47
C SER A 324 -9.47 -6.75 1.53
N TYR A 325 -8.29 -6.52 0.97
CA TYR A 325 -7.55 -7.51 0.18
C TYR A 325 -7.43 -8.84 0.93
N ILE A 326 -7.57 -9.95 0.19
CA ILE A 326 -7.31 -11.32 0.66
C ILE A 326 -6.14 -11.93 -0.11
N ALA A 327 -6.23 -11.97 -1.44
CA ALA A 327 -5.29 -12.66 -2.30
C ALA A 327 -5.41 -12.23 -3.77
N ASP A 328 -4.36 -12.52 -4.53
CA ASP A 328 -4.36 -12.52 -5.99
C ASP A 328 -4.26 -13.97 -6.48
N VAL A 329 -5.13 -14.35 -7.42
CA VAL A 329 -5.23 -15.72 -7.93
C VAL A 329 -4.98 -15.70 -9.43
N GLU A 330 -3.91 -16.35 -9.88
CA GLU A 330 -3.66 -16.53 -11.30
C GLU A 330 -4.74 -17.42 -11.95
N LYS A 331 -5.23 -16.96 -13.10
CA LYS A 331 -6.20 -17.60 -13.97
C LYS A 331 -5.67 -17.55 -15.41
N GLU A 332 -6.29 -18.32 -16.30
CA GLU A 332 -5.91 -18.35 -17.72
C GLU A 332 -5.96 -16.95 -18.36
N GLU A 333 -7.01 -16.18 -18.07
CA GLU A 333 -7.27 -14.84 -18.61
C GLU A 333 -6.66 -13.68 -17.80
N GLY A 334 -5.76 -13.96 -16.85
CA GLY A 334 -5.09 -12.94 -16.03
C GLY A 334 -5.16 -13.22 -14.54
N VAL A 335 -5.15 -12.18 -13.72
CA VAL A 335 -5.19 -12.29 -12.27
C VAL A 335 -6.57 -11.91 -11.74
N CYS A 336 -7.10 -12.72 -10.84
CA CYS A 336 -8.31 -12.45 -10.07
C CYS A 336 -7.94 -11.91 -8.68
N ARG A 337 -8.25 -10.65 -8.39
CA ARG A 337 -8.06 -10.06 -7.06
C ARG A 337 -9.28 -10.30 -6.16
N VAL A 338 -9.06 -11.00 -5.05
CA VAL A 338 -10.10 -11.35 -4.08
C VAL A 338 -10.04 -10.40 -2.89
N TYR A 339 -11.20 -9.83 -2.54
CA TYR A 339 -11.40 -9.03 -1.34
C TYR A 339 -12.37 -9.72 -0.39
N GLY A 340 -12.31 -9.35 0.88
CA GLY A 340 -13.23 -9.77 1.93
C GLY A 340 -14.04 -8.61 2.49
N TYR A 341 -15.26 -8.93 2.89
CA TYR A 341 -16.15 -8.05 3.63
C TYR A 341 -16.79 -8.84 4.78
N LEU A 342 -16.77 -8.26 5.98
CA LEU A 342 -17.40 -8.84 7.17
C LEU A 342 -18.75 -8.16 7.41
N ASP A 343 -19.83 -8.92 7.26
CA ASP A 343 -21.17 -8.48 7.66
C ASP A 343 -21.46 -8.90 9.11
N ARG A 344 -21.48 -7.91 10.01
CA ARG A 344 -21.75 -8.13 11.44
C ARG A 344 -23.23 -8.10 11.81
N TYR A 345 -24.09 -7.58 10.92
CA TYR A 345 -25.49 -7.29 11.27
C TYR A 345 -26.48 -8.18 10.53
N ASN A 346 -26.00 -9.22 9.84
CA ASN A 346 -26.83 -10.10 9.00
C ASN A 346 -27.75 -9.31 8.06
N SER A 347 -27.20 -8.25 7.48
CA SER A 347 -27.96 -7.21 6.76
C SER A 347 -28.41 -7.67 5.37
N PHE A 348 -27.90 -8.82 4.91
CA PHE A 348 -27.88 -9.17 3.49
C PHE A 348 -29.06 -10.03 3.08
N ASP A 349 -29.56 -10.93 3.93
CA ASP A 349 -30.53 -11.94 3.51
C ASP A 349 -31.91 -11.34 3.13
N SER A 350 -32.28 -10.20 3.72
CA SER A 350 -33.49 -9.44 3.36
C SER A 350 -33.28 -8.43 2.22
N SER A 351 -32.03 -8.21 1.79
CA SER A 351 -31.63 -7.12 0.90
C SER A 351 -31.25 -7.56 -0.51
N ILE A 352 -30.99 -8.86 -0.74
CA ILE A 352 -30.65 -9.38 -2.07
C ILE A 352 -31.87 -9.26 -2.98
N LYS A 353 -31.76 -8.42 -4.02
CA LYS A 353 -32.85 -8.20 -4.99
C LYS A 353 -32.64 -9.02 -6.26
N GLY A 354 -33.71 -9.62 -6.79
CA GLY A 354 -33.73 -10.21 -8.14
C GLY A 354 -33.88 -11.74 -8.19
N ARG A 355 -33.89 -12.30 -9.40
CA ARG A 355 -33.97 -13.76 -9.68
C ARG A 355 -32.56 -14.39 -9.72
N ILE A 356 -31.73 -14.10 -8.73
CA ILE A 356 -30.36 -14.62 -8.67
C ILE A 356 -30.36 -15.90 -7.86
N HIS A 357 -29.76 -16.95 -8.41
CA HIS A 357 -29.56 -18.18 -7.68
C HIS A 357 -28.31 -18.01 -6.81
N TYR A 358 -28.50 -17.91 -5.50
CA TYR A 358 -27.44 -17.74 -4.52
C TYR A 358 -27.60 -18.74 -3.37
N GLY A 359 -26.53 -18.93 -2.60
CA GLY A 359 -26.52 -19.79 -1.43
C GLY A 359 -25.51 -19.32 -0.39
N TRP A 360 -25.85 -19.53 0.88
CA TRP A 360 -24.96 -19.34 2.01
C TRP A 360 -24.41 -20.68 2.44
N PHE A 361 -23.09 -20.80 2.49
CA PHE A 361 -22.42 -22.06 2.76
C PHE A 361 -21.46 -21.92 3.93
N THR A 362 -21.41 -22.93 4.79
CA THR A 362 -20.34 -23.05 5.78
C THR A 362 -19.01 -23.38 5.09
N GLU A 363 -17.90 -23.18 5.79
CA GLU A 363 -16.58 -23.57 5.29
C GLU A 363 -16.53 -25.08 4.94
N SER A 364 -17.11 -25.93 5.78
CA SER A 364 -17.14 -27.38 5.56
C SER A 364 -17.96 -27.78 4.33
N GLN A 365 -19.10 -27.11 4.08
CA GLN A 365 -19.89 -27.32 2.88
C GLN A 365 -19.11 -26.91 1.61
N LEU A 366 -18.40 -25.79 1.66
CA LEU A 366 -17.59 -25.32 0.53
C LEU A 366 -16.40 -26.23 0.26
N GLN A 367 -15.73 -26.74 1.30
CA GLN A 367 -14.65 -27.71 1.14
C GLN A 367 -15.15 -29.01 0.49
N HIS A 368 -16.34 -29.49 0.88
CA HIS A 368 -16.94 -30.67 0.26
C HIS A 368 -17.37 -30.41 -1.20
N MET A 369 -17.95 -29.24 -1.49
CA MET A 369 -18.49 -28.89 -2.80
C MET A 369 -17.41 -28.51 -3.83
N LEU A 370 -16.41 -27.72 -3.42
CA LEU A 370 -15.41 -27.12 -4.32
C LEU A 370 -14.02 -27.76 -4.18
N GLY A 371 -13.80 -28.54 -3.12
CA GLY A 371 -12.49 -29.04 -2.72
C GLY A 371 -11.67 -28.00 -1.94
N GLU A 372 -10.86 -28.49 -1.01
CA GLU A 372 -9.99 -27.68 -0.13
C GLU A 372 -9.01 -26.80 -0.93
N ASN A 373 -8.56 -27.29 -2.09
CA ASN A 373 -7.66 -26.58 -2.99
C ASN A 373 -8.37 -25.63 -3.95
N SER A 374 -9.67 -25.37 -3.79
CA SER A 374 -10.33 -24.30 -4.54
C SER A 374 -9.81 -22.94 -4.10
N TYR A 375 -9.82 -21.97 -5.01
CA TYR A 375 -9.39 -20.60 -4.68
C TYR A 375 -10.29 -19.96 -3.62
N VAL A 376 -11.59 -20.34 -3.59
CA VAL A 376 -12.55 -19.90 -2.58
C VAL A 376 -12.17 -20.42 -1.20
N CYS A 377 -11.89 -21.71 -1.05
CA CYS A 377 -11.47 -22.29 0.23
C CYS A 377 -10.14 -21.71 0.72
N ARG A 378 -9.16 -21.48 -0.18
CA ARG A 378 -7.92 -20.77 0.18
C ARG A 378 -8.16 -19.33 0.62
N ALA A 379 -9.08 -18.62 -0.03
CA ALA A 379 -9.46 -17.25 0.35
C ALA A 379 -10.12 -17.21 1.73
N ILE A 380 -11.01 -18.15 2.04
CA ILE A 380 -11.63 -18.32 3.37
C ILE A 380 -10.56 -18.58 4.42
N HIS A 381 -9.66 -19.53 4.17
CA HIS A 381 -8.56 -19.85 5.08
C HIS A 381 -7.71 -18.60 5.38
N SER A 382 -7.31 -17.85 4.35
CA SER A 382 -6.58 -16.58 4.52
C SER A 382 -7.39 -15.52 5.27
N TRP A 383 -8.70 -15.41 4.99
CA TRP A 383 -9.60 -14.45 5.63
C TRP A 383 -9.78 -14.70 7.14
N LYS A 384 -9.73 -15.96 7.56
CA LYS A 384 -9.90 -16.39 8.96
C LYS A 384 -8.61 -16.43 9.77
N ARG A 385 -7.46 -16.14 9.17
CA ARG A 385 -6.17 -16.06 9.88
C ARG A 385 -6.15 -14.92 10.89
N ASP A 386 -6.04 -15.27 12.17
CA ASP A 386 -5.95 -14.29 13.26
C ASP A 386 -4.58 -13.60 13.35
N ASP A 387 -3.55 -14.17 12.73
CA ASP A 387 -2.23 -13.56 12.66
C ASP A 387 -2.14 -12.44 11.62
N ILE A 388 -3.16 -12.26 10.77
CA ILE A 388 -3.23 -11.19 9.76
C ILE A 388 -4.18 -10.09 10.22
N ILE A 389 -3.63 -8.88 10.38
CA ILE A 389 -4.37 -7.68 10.77
C ILE A 389 -4.76 -6.91 9.51
N ARG A 390 -6.06 -6.68 9.30
CA ARG A 390 -6.58 -6.07 8.08
C ARG A 390 -7.11 -4.68 8.33
N GLY A 391 -6.99 -3.81 7.33
CA GLY A 391 -7.64 -2.49 7.32
C GLY A 391 -8.85 -2.45 6.39
N LYS A 392 -9.65 -1.39 6.52
CA LYS A 392 -10.76 -1.11 5.59
C LYS A 392 -10.27 -0.31 4.38
N GLY A 393 -10.32 -0.93 3.20
CA GLY A 393 -10.07 -0.28 1.92
C GLY A 393 -11.31 0.42 1.39
N LYS A 394 -11.11 1.48 0.61
CA LYS A 394 -12.17 2.32 0.03
C LYS A 394 -11.93 2.53 -1.46
N ALA A 395 -12.97 2.85 -2.22
CA ALA A 395 -12.83 3.21 -3.64
C ALA A 395 -12.16 4.59 -3.79
N CYS A 396 -11.54 4.87 -4.93
CA CYS A 396 -10.88 6.16 -5.20
C CYS A 396 -11.88 7.32 -5.13
N ARG A 397 -13.10 7.11 -5.63
CA ARG A 397 -14.21 8.09 -5.51
C ARG A 397 -14.57 8.44 -4.07
N GLN A 398 -14.22 7.58 -3.10
CA GLN A 398 -14.46 7.79 -1.67
C GLN A 398 -13.27 8.47 -0.94
N HIS A 399 -12.26 8.99 -1.65
CA HIS A 399 -11.07 9.59 -1.01
C HIS A 399 -11.36 10.70 0.01
N LYS A 400 -12.40 11.51 -0.21
CA LYS A 400 -12.84 12.55 0.74
C LYS A 400 -13.57 11.99 1.97
N GLN A 401 -14.06 10.77 1.87
CA GLN A 401 -14.85 10.04 2.86
C GLN A 401 -14.07 8.84 3.43
N GLN A 402 -12.74 8.85 3.33
CA GLN A 402 -11.94 7.69 3.73
C GLN A 402 -12.11 7.31 5.22
N PHE A 403 -12.43 8.30 6.06
CA PHE A 403 -12.67 8.13 7.51
C PHE A 403 -14.16 8.11 7.88
N ASP A 404 -15.05 8.10 6.88
CA ASP A 404 -16.50 7.99 7.10
C ASP A 404 -16.94 6.51 7.16
#